data_AF-A0A166BLI8-F1
#
_entry.id   AF-A0A166BLI8-F1
#
_cell.length_a   1.000
_cell.length_b   1.000
_cell.length_c   1.000
_cell.angle_alpha   90.00
_cell.angle_beta   90.00
_cell.angle_gamma   90.00
#
_symmetry.space_group_name_H-M   'P 1'
#
loop_
_entity.id
_entity.type
_entity.pdbx_description
1 polymer ?
#
loop_
_entity_poly.entity_id
_entity_poly.type
_entity_poly.pdbx_seq_one_letter_code
_entity_poly.pdbx_strand_id
1 'polypeptide(L)'
;MSLIIAYVGKKGCVIASDKRKIAYFGDKENIDKLEKELYNGNIKGDDDLYDTASKLDVSLKISEDGIKLRSFDKINVGEVSSKSTTETNRKRIYGTTNGYQIVELSGSKIVHTEKGNNALIIFGNKRTKTLANDLISKKWKSNFSLKYMGDIFLRILEEISAKTPSIGKAYDLNIINHKFTKEEANEYLDYFIEKDIQVLGKFRNQLKSELLEQSEAIQMATKIINQGFVGKIANIENNMLEVQLNKNVQGFDHNWKLLVKPGEKAFMFAPENIDVKIGDKIVIQNETLCVEQNNVQLSCNIILCHL
;
A
#
# COMPACT_ATOMS: atom_id res chain seq x y z
N MET A 1 14.07 -7.76 0.24
CA MET A 1 13.77 -8.61 -0.94
C MET A 1 13.48 -10.03 -0.51
N SER A 2 12.65 -10.75 -1.27
CA SER A 2 12.11 -12.09 -0.94
C SER A 2 12.81 -13.20 -1.72
N LEU A 3 12.59 -14.46 -1.38
CA LEU A 3 12.96 -15.61 -2.21
C LEU A 3 11.71 -16.31 -2.73
N ILE A 4 11.65 -16.54 -4.05
CA ILE A 4 10.63 -17.37 -4.70
C ILE A 4 11.37 -18.47 -5.46
N ILE A 5 10.94 -19.71 -5.27
CA ILE A 5 11.42 -20.89 -6.01
C ILE A 5 10.22 -21.49 -6.73
N ALA A 6 10.31 -21.65 -8.04
CA ALA A 6 9.23 -22.17 -8.86
C ALA A 6 9.72 -23.28 -9.79
N TYR A 7 9.05 -24.42 -9.79
CA TYR A 7 9.15 -25.43 -10.84
C TYR A 7 7.95 -25.31 -11.77
N VAL A 8 8.21 -25.35 -13.06
CA VAL A 8 7.20 -25.44 -14.11
C VAL A 8 7.56 -26.55 -15.08
N GLY A 9 6.60 -27.39 -15.43
CA GLY A 9 6.77 -28.37 -16.49
C GLY A 9 5.58 -29.30 -16.67
N LYS A 10 5.84 -30.48 -17.24
CA LYS A 10 4.80 -31.46 -17.63
C LYS A 10 3.95 -31.98 -16.48
N LYS A 11 4.51 -32.00 -15.26
CA LYS A 11 3.80 -32.50 -14.08
C LYS A 11 2.82 -31.47 -13.53
N GLY A 12 3.11 -30.18 -13.72
CA GLY A 12 2.43 -29.08 -13.07
C GLY A 12 3.33 -27.89 -12.80
N CYS A 13 2.86 -27.01 -11.93
CA CYS A 13 3.62 -25.88 -11.40
C CYS A 13 3.62 -25.95 -9.86
N VAL A 14 4.81 -25.82 -9.28
CA VAL A 14 5.05 -25.72 -7.83
C VAL A 14 5.74 -24.41 -7.58
N ILE A 15 5.24 -23.60 -6.65
CA ILE A 15 5.88 -22.35 -6.28
C ILE A 15 5.88 -22.19 -4.77
N ALA A 16 7.03 -21.80 -4.22
CA ALA A 16 7.20 -21.56 -2.79
C ALA A 16 7.87 -20.20 -2.55
N SER A 17 7.53 -19.56 -1.44
CA SER A 17 8.13 -18.28 -1.05
C SER A 17 8.08 -18.07 0.46
N ASP A 18 8.97 -17.21 0.96
CA ASP A 18 8.89 -16.67 2.31
C ASP A 18 7.87 -15.54 2.43
N LYS A 19 7.43 -15.22 3.64
CA LYS A 19 6.43 -14.17 3.88
C LYS A 19 7.01 -12.86 4.40
N ARG A 20 8.33 -12.73 4.47
CA ARG A 20 8.95 -11.53 5.06
C ARG A 20 8.81 -10.30 4.19
N LYS A 21 8.49 -9.18 4.81
CA LYS A 21 8.57 -7.83 4.25
C LYS A 21 9.52 -7.03 5.12
N ILE A 22 10.39 -6.26 4.49
CA ILE A 22 11.26 -5.28 5.15
C ILE A 22 10.97 -3.95 4.47
N ALA A 23 10.47 -3.00 5.23
CA ALA A 23 10.34 -1.61 4.82
C ALA A 23 11.48 -0.81 5.46
N TYR A 24 12.15 -0.01 4.65
CA TYR A 24 13.28 0.83 5.03
C TYR A 24 12.85 2.29 4.99
N PHE A 25 13.21 3.04 6.03
CA PHE A 25 12.92 4.46 6.15
C PHE A 25 14.20 5.20 6.51
N GLY A 26 14.57 6.21 5.73
CA GLY A 26 15.82 6.94 5.89
C GLY A 26 16.31 7.48 4.55
N ASP A 27 17.52 8.03 4.55
CA ASP A 27 18.16 8.52 3.33
C ASP A 27 18.46 7.38 2.34
N LYS A 28 18.34 7.68 1.05
CA LYS A 28 18.46 6.67 -0.02
C LYS A 28 19.86 6.06 -0.06
N GLU A 29 20.92 6.85 0.14
CA GLU A 29 22.29 6.33 0.12
C GLU A 29 22.54 5.37 1.27
N ASN A 30 21.98 5.66 2.45
CA ASN A 30 22.12 4.83 3.63
C ASN A 30 21.31 3.53 3.52
N ILE A 31 20.10 3.59 2.94
CA ILE A 31 19.31 2.40 2.61
C ILE A 31 20.09 1.51 1.64
N ASP A 32 20.69 2.09 0.58
CA ASP A 32 21.45 1.31 -0.41
C ASP A 32 22.70 0.66 0.20
N LYS A 33 23.38 1.34 1.13
CA LYS A 33 24.48 0.75 1.91
C LYS A 33 23.99 -0.42 2.76
N LEU A 34 22.89 -0.26 3.50
CA LEU A 34 22.33 -1.33 4.34
C LEU A 34 21.90 -2.55 3.51
N GLU A 35 21.23 -2.32 2.38
CA GLU A 35 20.84 -3.40 1.46
C GLU A 35 22.06 -4.13 0.91
N LYS A 36 23.13 -3.41 0.57
CA LYS A 36 24.38 -4.02 0.10
C LYS A 36 25.02 -4.91 1.17
N GLU A 37 25.08 -4.46 2.42
CA GLU A 37 25.58 -5.26 3.55
C GLU A 37 24.74 -6.53 3.77
N LEU A 38 23.41 -6.39 3.74
CA LEU A 38 22.47 -7.50 3.84
C LEU A 38 22.68 -8.53 2.72
N TYR A 39 22.76 -8.06 1.47
CA TYR A 39 22.82 -8.89 0.28
C TYR A 39 24.22 -9.47 0.01
N ASN A 40 25.29 -8.93 0.62
CA ASN A 40 26.63 -9.46 0.44
C ASN A 40 27.00 -10.58 1.40
N GLY A 41 26.36 -10.70 2.57
CA GLY A 41 26.84 -11.67 3.55
C GLY A 41 26.89 -11.17 4.98
N ASN A 42 27.10 -9.87 5.13
CA ASN A 42 27.70 -9.29 6.32
C ASN A 42 26.72 -9.29 7.50
N ILE A 43 25.43 -9.17 7.21
CA ILE A 43 24.37 -9.27 8.20
C ILE A 43 23.91 -10.72 8.37
N LYS A 44 24.01 -11.25 9.59
CA LYS A 44 23.76 -12.66 9.91
C LYS A 44 22.37 -12.94 10.50
N GLY A 45 21.77 -11.97 11.17
CA GLY A 45 20.49 -12.14 11.85
C GLY A 45 19.74 -10.82 12.03
N ASP A 46 18.57 -10.89 12.67
CA ASP A 46 17.67 -9.74 12.82
C ASP A 46 18.27 -8.67 13.73
N ASP A 47 18.88 -9.06 14.84
CA ASP A 47 19.53 -8.11 15.77
C ASP A 47 20.64 -7.32 15.06
N ASP A 48 21.50 -8.03 14.31
CA ASP A 48 22.57 -7.45 13.50
C ASP A 48 22.03 -6.54 12.38
N LEU A 49 20.85 -6.87 11.82
CA LEU A 49 20.17 -6.04 10.84
C LEU A 49 19.68 -4.73 11.47
N TYR A 50 19.07 -4.78 12.65
CA TYR A 50 18.63 -3.60 13.38
C TYR A 50 19.80 -2.73 13.85
N ASP A 51 20.87 -3.33 14.36
CA ASP A 51 22.08 -2.62 14.79
C ASP A 51 22.77 -1.91 13.61
N THR A 52 22.91 -2.60 12.48
CA THR A 52 23.52 -2.01 11.28
C THR A 52 22.64 -0.90 10.70
N ALA A 53 21.31 -1.08 10.71
CA ALA A 53 20.39 -0.06 10.25
C ALA A 53 20.42 1.19 11.13
N SER A 54 20.45 1.03 12.46
CA SER A 54 20.56 2.14 13.41
C SER A 54 21.86 2.94 13.22
N LYS A 55 22.99 2.26 12.98
CA LYS A 55 24.28 2.93 12.68
C LYS A 55 24.26 3.75 11.39
N LEU A 56 23.39 3.39 10.45
CA LEU A 56 23.21 4.07 9.16
C LEU A 56 22.04 5.07 9.19
N ASP A 57 21.43 5.33 10.35
CA ASP A 57 20.24 6.17 10.49
C ASP A 57 19.08 5.70 9.58
N VAL A 58 18.91 4.38 9.51
CA VAL A 58 17.81 3.72 8.79
C VAL A 58 16.89 3.05 9.80
N SER A 59 15.62 3.44 9.79
CA SER A 59 14.56 2.78 10.55
C SER A 59 13.97 1.63 9.75
N LEU A 60 13.67 0.52 10.43
CA LEU A 60 13.13 -0.70 9.81
C LEU A 60 11.75 -1.04 10.33
N LYS A 61 10.87 -1.47 9.43
CA LYS A 61 9.64 -2.20 9.79
C LYS A 61 9.66 -3.56 9.11
N ILE A 62 9.68 -4.60 9.94
CA ILE A 62 9.74 -5.99 9.49
C ILE A 62 8.40 -6.68 9.82
N SER A 63 7.86 -7.44 8.87
CA SER A 63 6.66 -8.26 9.08
C SER A 63 6.76 -9.59 8.34
N GLU A 64 5.99 -10.59 8.78
CA GLU A 64 5.94 -11.95 8.21
C GLU A 64 4.58 -12.24 7.55
N ASP A 65 3.84 -11.20 7.18
CA ASP A 65 2.49 -11.24 6.59
C ASP A 65 2.49 -10.95 5.08
N GLY A 66 3.62 -11.19 4.42
CA GLY A 66 3.79 -10.99 2.98
C GLY A 66 3.04 -12.01 2.15
N ILE A 67 2.04 -11.56 1.41
CA ILE A 67 1.40 -12.33 0.34
C ILE A 67 2.27 -12.19 -0.91
N LYS A 68 3.08 -13.21 -1.22
CA LYS A 68 3.96 -13.24 -2.40
C LYS A 68 3.52 -14.26 -3.42
N LEU A 69 2.72 -15.23 -2.99
CA LEU A 69 2.10 -16.22 -3.85
C LEU A 69 0.61 -15.95 -3.94
N ARG A 70 0.08 -16.01 -5.16
CA ARG A 70 -1.35 -16.07 -5.42
C ARG A 70 -1.62 -17.34 -6.22
N SER A 71 -2.71 -18.02 -5.93
CA SER A 71 -3.17 -19.14 -6.75
C SER A 71 -4.54 -18.80 -7.29
N PHE A 72 -4.73 -19.08 -8.56
CA PHE A 72 -6.00 -19.04 -9.26
C PHE A 72 -6.18 -20.44 -9.86
N ASP A 73 -7.43 -20.89 -10.03
CA ASP A 73 -7.81 -22.27 -10.44
C ASP A 73 -6.73 -23.05 -11.23
N LYS A 74 -6.18 -22.45 -12.29
CA LYS A 74 -5.21 -23.10 -13.19
C LYS A 74 -3.84 -22.41 -13.27
N ILE A 75 -3.57 -21.37 -12.48
CA ILE A 75 -2.32 -20.59 -12.51
C ILE A 75 -1.82 -20.32 -11.09
N ASN A 76 -0.51 -20.50 -10.90
CA ASN A 76 0.21 -19.97 -9.75
C ASN A 76 0.97 -18.72 -10.14
N VAL A 77 0.89 -17.69 -9.31
CA VAL A 77 1.59 -16.42 -9.48
C VAL A 77 2.54 -16.20 -8.31
N GLY A 78 3.81 -15.96 -8.59
CA GLY A 78 4.78 -15.49 -7.61
C GLY A 78 5.21 -14.07 -7.93
N GLU A 79 5.22 -13.18 -6.94
CA GLU A 79 5.61 -11.79 -7.10
C GLU A 79 6.71 -11.39 -6.11
N VAL A 80 7.80 -10.84 -6.64
CA VAL A 80 8.72 -10.01 -5.86
C VAL A 80 8.51 -8.55 -6.26
N SER A 81 8.50 -7.66 -5.28
CA SER A 81 8.37 -6.22 -5.52
C SER A 81 9.40 -5.42 -4.73
N SER A 82 9.73 -4.27 -5.28
CA SER A 82 10.50 -3.21 -4.64
C SER A 82 9.73 -1.91 -4.80
N LYS A 83 9.75 -1.09 -3.76
CA LYS A 83 9.07 0.21 -3.74
C LYS A 83 10.08 1.27 -3.35
N SER A 84 10.16 2.33 -4.14
CA SER A 84 10.78 3.59 -3.76
C SER A 84 9.67 4.62 -3.48
N THR A 85 10.07 5.85 -3.18
CA THR A 85 9.15 6.99 -3.03
C THR A 85 8.41 7.33 -4.32
N THR A 86 8.99 7.02 -5.49
CA THR A 86 8.48 7.44 -6.80
C THR A 86 8.03 6.27 -7.68
N GLU A 87 8.56 5.08 -7.47
CA GLU A 87 8.35 3.94 -8.37
C GLU A 87 8.07 2.65 -7.60
N THR A 88 7.27 1.77 -8.20
CA THR A 88 7.09 0.40 -7.73
C THR A 88 7.44 -0.54 -8.86
N ASN A 89 8.49 -1.33 -8.66
CA ASN A 89 8.94 -2.34 -9.61
C ASN A 89 8.50 -3.71 -9.13
N ARG A 90 7.85 -4.48 -9.99
CA ARG A 90 7.36 -5.84 -9.69
C ARG A 90 7.90 -6.80 -10.73
N LYS A 91 8.32 -7.98 -10.28
CA LYS A 91 8.67 -9.11 -11.14
C LYS A 91 7.79 -10.28 -10.76
N ARG A 92 6.97 -10.71 -11.72
CA ARG A 92 6.00 -11.79 -11.55
C ARG A 92 6.39 -12.98 -12.38
N ILE A 93 6.22 -14.18 -11.82
CA ILE A 93 6.14 -15.42 -12.58
C ILE A 93 4.68 -15.87 -12.55
N TYR A 94 4.12 -16.15 -13.71
CA TYR A 94 2.86 -16.86 -13.90
C TYR A 94 3.23 -18.24 -14.40
N GLY A 95 2.88 -19.28 -13.66
CA GLY A 95 3.19 -20.66 -14.02
C GLY A 95 1.94 -21.52 -14.03
N THR A 96 1.83 -22.38 -15.04
CA THR A 96 0.86 -23.47 -15.13
C THR A 96 1.55 -24.72 -15.67
N THR A 97 0.84 -25.84 -15.78
CA THR A 97 1.40 -27.05 -16.40
C THR A 97 1.84 -26.73 -17.82
N ASN A 98 3.06 -27.15 -18.19
CA ASN A 98 3.66 -26.93 -19.52
C ASN A 98 3.93 -25.48 -19.96
N GLY A 99 3.72 -24.47 -19.11
CA GLY A 99 3.94 -23.08 -19.51
C GLY A 99 4.20 -22.14 -18.35
N TYR A 100 5.11 -21.19 -18.56
CA TYR A 100 5.30 -20.04 -17.69
C TYR A 100 5.51 -18.76 -18.49
N GLN A 101 5.18 -17.63 -17.87
CA GLN A 101 5.64 -16.33 -18.31
C GLN A 101 6.16 -15.52 -17.13
N ILE A 102 7.25 -14.80 -17.35
CA ILE A 102 7.78 -13.82 -16.41
C ILE A 102 7.44 -12.44 -16.95
N VAL A 103 6.84 -11.60 -16.10
CA VAL A 103 6.48 -10.22 -16.45
C VAL A 103 7.12 -9.27 -15.45
N GLU A 104 7.82 -8.28 -15.96
CA GLU A 104 8.34 -7.17 -15.17
C GLU A 104 7.48 -5.93 -15.40
N LEU A 105 7.10 -5.28 -14.30
CA LEU A 105 6.21 -4.12 -14.29
C LEU A 105 6.91 -2.96 -13.59
N SER A 106 6.89 -1.78 -14.22
CA SER A 106 7.09 -0.49 -13.54
C SER A 106 5.73 0.18 -13.38
N GLY A 107 5.28 0.33 -12.13
CA GLY A 107 3.92 0.74 -11.80
C GLY A 107 2.89 -0.28 -12.32
N SER A 108 2.21 0.07 -13.42
CA SER A 108 1.27 -0.80 -14.15
C SER A 108 1.69 -1.07 -15.60
N LYS A 109 2.87 -0.61 -16.02
CA LYS A 109 3.37 -0.80 -17.38
C LYS A 109 4.26 -2.03 -17.43
N ILE A 110 4.03 -2.90 -18.40
CA ILE A 110 4.95 -3.98 -18.73
C ILE A 110 6.22 -3.37 -19.32
N VAL A 111 7.36 -3.68 -18.72
CA VAL A 111 8.68 -3.29 -19.24
C VAL A 111 9.42 -4.45 -19.86
N HIS A 112 9.13 -5.67 -19.44
CA HIS A 112 9.74 -6.88 -19.98
C HIS A 112 8.83 -8.10 -19.81
N THR A 113 8.86 -9.00 -20.79
CA THR A 113 8.17 -10.29 -20.75
C THR A 113 9.08 -11.39 -21.28
N GLU A 114 9.11 -12.53 -20.59
CA GLU A 114 9.77 -13.76 -21.00
C GLU A 114 8.75 -14.91 -20.97
N LYS A 115 8.78 -15.80 -21.97
CA LYS A 115 7.93 -16.99 -22.03
C LYS A 115 8.77 -18.26 -22.08
N GLY A 116 8.30 -19.33 -21.46
CA GLY A 116 8.93 -20.64 -21.57
C GLY A 116 7.99 -21.77 -21.14
N ASN A 117 8.43 -23.02 -21.33
CA ASN A 117 7.58 -24.18 -21.10
C ASN A 117 7.95 -24.96 -19.84
N ASN A 118 9.25 -25.19 -19.63
CA ASN A 118 9.76 -26.01 -18.55
C ASN A 118 10.98 -25.31 -17.93
N ALA A 119 10.92 -24.98 -16.65
CA ALA A 119 12.03 -24.32 -15.98
C ALA A 119 11.97 -24.53 -14.46
N LEU A 120 13.13 -24.35 -13.83
CA LEU A 120 13.24 -24.07 -12.41
C LEU A 120 13.69 -22.62 -12.26
N ILE A 121 12.80 -21.78 -11.74
CA ILE A 121 12.94 -20.32 -11.70
C ILE A 121 13.15 -19.90 -10.24
N ILE A 122 14.11 -18.99 -10.03
CA ILE A 122 14.44 -18.47 -8.71
C ILE A 122 14.44 -16.94 -8.76
N PHE A 123 13.56 -16.31 -7.99
CA PHE A 123 13.62 -14.87 -7.72
C PHE A 123 14.19 -14.61 -6.34
N GLY A 124 14.98 -13.54 -6.24
CA GLY A 124 15.60 -13.12 -5.00
C GLY A 124 16.82 -12.25 -5.24
N ASN A 125 17.40 -11.77 -4.14
CA ASN A 125 18.67 -11.05 -4.18
C ASN A 125 19.81 -11.99 -4.58
N LYS A 126 20.98 -11.43 -4.88
CA LYS A 126 22.15 -12.18 -5.35
C LYS A 126 22.52 -13.33 -4.42
N ARG A 127 22.60 -13.09 -3.10
CA ARG A 127 22.96 -14.09 -2.09
C ARG A 127 21.93 -15.20 -1.95
N THR A 128 20.64 -14.87 -1.86
CA THR A 128 19.60 -15.88 -1.70
C THR A 128 19.47 -16.75 -2.95
N LYS A 129 19.64 -16.18 -4.16
CA LYS A 129 19.73 -16.95 -5.41
C LYS A 129 20.92 -17.90 -5.42
N THR A 130 22.11 -17.46 -5.02
CA THR A 130 23.29 -18.32 -4.97
C THR A 130 23.09 -19.48 -4.00
N LEU A 131 22.59 -19.21 -2.79
CA LEU A 131 22.31 -20.24 -1.79
C LEU A 131 21.23 -21.22 -2.26
N ALA A 132 20.16 -20.72 -2.87
CA ALA A 132 19.09 -21.56 -3.40
C ALA A 132 19.60 -22.47 -4.53
N ASN A 133 20.38 -21.95 -5.48
CA ASN A 133 20.94 -22.75 -6.57
C ASN A 133 21.84 -23.88 -6.05
N ASP A 134 22.72 -23.59 -5.08
CA ASP A 134 23.58 -24.61 -4.46
C ASP A 134 22.75 -25.72 -3.81
N LEU A 135 21.76 -25.38 -2.98
CA LEU A 135 20.90 -26.37 -2.32
C LEU A 135 20.04 -27.17 -3.30
N ILE A 136 19.51 -26.52 -4.33
CA ILE A 136 18.76 -27.16 -5.41
C ILE A 136 19.63 -28.19 -6.12
N SER A 137 20.84 -27.81 -6.54
CA SER A 137 21.74 -28.71 -7.28
C SER A 137 22.04 -30.01 -6.52
N LYS A 138 22.06 -29.94 -5.18
CA LYS A 138 22.33 -31.08 -4.29
C LYS A 138 21.10 -31.94 -4.04
N LYS A 139 19.91 -31.33 -3.94
CA LYS A 139 18.68 -32.00 -3.48
C LYS A 139 17.75 -32.40 -4.62
N TRP A 140 17.83 -31.75 -5.78
CA TRP A 140 16.86 -31.88 -6.87
C TRP A 140 17.09 -33.10 -7.74
N LYS A 141 16.00 -33.76 -8.15
CA LYS A 141 15.98 -34.81 -9.18
C LYS A 141 14.74 -34.64 -10.07
N SER A 142 14.89 -34.92 -11.36
CA SER A 142 13.86 -34.71 -12.39
C SER A 142 12.60 -35.60 -12.22
N ASN A 143 12.73 -36.73 -11.53
CA ASN A 143 11.66 -37.71 -11.38
C ASN A 143 10.71 -37.46 -10.19
N PHE A 144 10.96 -36.47 -9.35
CA PHE A 144 10.14 -36.20 -8.16
C PHE A 144 8.67 -35.85 -8.44
N SER A 145 7.78 -36.20 -7.50
CA SER A 145 6.39 -35.75 -7.53
C SER A 145 6.30 -34.27 -7.19
N LEU A 146 5.23 -33.58 -7.63
CA LEU A 146 5.04 -32.16 -7.31
C LEU A 146 5.02 -31.90 -5.80
N LYS A 147 4.38 -32.78 -5.02
CA LYS A 147 4.34 -32.67 -3.55
C LYS A 147 5.74 -32.70 -2.96
N TYR A 148 6.56 -33.67 -3.40
CA TYR A 148 7.93 -33.80 -2.91
C TYR A 148 8.83 -32.64 -3.36
N MET A 149 8.62 -32.10 -4.57
CA MET A 149 9.27 -30.86 -5.00
C MET A 149 8.91 -29.68 -4.09
N GLY A 150 7.64 -29.56 -3.69
CA GLY A 150 7.18 -28.56 -2.72
C GLY A 150 7.88 -28.70 -1.37
N ASP A 151 7.97 -29.92 -0.83
CA ASP A 151 8.67 -30.20 0.42
C ASP A 151 10.16 -29.81 0.34
N ILE A 152 10.82 -30.08 -0.79
CA ILE A 152 12.20 -29.65 -1.04
C ILE A 152 12.31 -28.12 -1.01
N PHE A 153 11.39 -27.41 -1.68
CA PHE A 153 11.43 -25.94 -1.72
C PHE A 153 11.23 -25.32 -0.33
N LEU A 154 10.31 -25.86 0.47
CA LEU A 154 10.11 -25.43 1.85
C LEU A 154 11.38 -25.62 2.70
N ARG A 155 12.04 -26.78 2.61
CA ARG A 155 13.30 -27.03 3.33
C ARG A 155 14.44 -26.11 2.86
N ILE A 156 14.48 -25.77 1.57
CA ILE A 156 15.46 -24.80 1.05
C ILE A 156 15.20 -23.42 1.64
N LEU A 157 13.93 -22.97 1.68
CA LEU A 157 13.57 -21.69 2.29
C LEU A 157 13.95 -21.65 3.77
N GLU A 158 13.67 -22.73 4.51
CA GLU A 158 14.06 -22.91 5.91
C GLU A 158 15.57 -22.78 6.11
N GLU A 159 16.37 -23.54 5.36
CA GLU A 159 17.83 -23.51 5.47
C GLU A 159 18.45 -22.16 5.09
N ILE A 160 17.85 -21.43 4.15
CA ILE A 160 18.35 -20.10 3.76
C ILE A 160 17.93 -19.06 4.79
N SER A 161 16.72 -19.13 5.35
CA SER A 161 16.26 -18.20 6.40
C SER A 161 17.16 -18.22 7.64
N ALA A 162 17.74 -19.38 7.96
CA ALA A 162 18.71 -19.52 9.05
C ALA A 162 20.05 -18.83 8.77
N LYS A 163 20.33 -18.44 7.51
CA LYS A 163 21.62 -17.87 7.07
C LYS A 163 21.54 -16.39 6.72
N THR A 164 20.35 -15.81 6.63
CA THR A 164 20.18 -14.39 6.29
C THR A 164 18.85 -13.85 6.80
N PRO A 165 18.84 -12.63 7.38
CA PRO A 165 17.60 -11.98 7.82
C PRO A 165 16.79 -11.38 6.67
N SER A 166 17.22 -11.58 5.42
CA SER A 166 16.46 -11.15 4.24
C SER A 166 15.25 -12.05 3.94
N ILE A 167 15.19 -13.24 4.53
CA ILE A 167 14.12 -14.23 4.34
C ILE A 167 13.46 -14.53 5.69
N GLY A 168 12.14 -14.65 5.67
CA GLY A 168 11.34 -14.97 6.85
C GLY A 168 11.39 -16.42 7.30
N LYS A 169 10.73 -16.68 8.43
CA LYS A 169 10.52 -18.02 8.98
C LYS A 169 9.15 -18.61 8.63
N ALA A 170 8.27 -17.79 8.04
CA ALA A 170 6.98 -18.23 7.54
C ALA A 170 7.04 -18.38 6.02
N TYR A 171 6.41 -19.44 5.50
CA TYR A 171 6.47 -19.83 4.10
C TYR A 171 5.08 -20.12 3.55
N ASP A 172 4.90 -19.86 2.26
CA ASP A 172 3.75 -20.28 1.48
C ASP A 172 4.20 -21.25 0.37
N LEU A 173 3.33 -22.19 0.01
CA LEU A 173 3.53 -23.18 -1.06
C LEU A 173 2.22 -23.35 -1.84
N ASN A 174 2.29 -23.16 -3.16
CA ASN A 174 1.17 -23.46 -4.05
C ASN A 174 1.57 -24.54 -5.06
N ILE A 175 0.67 -25.47 -5.31
CA ILE A 175 0.84 -26.56 -6.28
C ILE A 175 -0.38 -26.61 -7.18
N ILE A 176 -0.17 -26.63 -8.49
CA ILE A 176 -1.20 -26.89 -9.49
C ILE A 176 -0.73 -27.96 -10.47
N ASN A 177 -1.67 -28.71 -11.00
CA ASN A 177 -1.43 -29.81 -11.93
C ASN A 177 -2.53 -29.92 -13.01
N HIS A 178 -3.16 -28.79 -13.35
CA HIS A 178 -4.17 -28.75 -14.41
C HIS A 178 -3.60 -29.29 -15.72
N LYS A 179 -4.38 -30.01 -16.51
CA LYS A 179 -3.87 -30.58 -17.77
C LYS A 179 -3.99 -29.54 -18.88
N PHE A 180 -2.85 -29.04 -19.34
CA PHE A 180 -2.74 -28.22 -20.53
C PHE A 180 -1.72 -28.82 -21.49
N THR A 181 -1.96 -28.68 -22.79
CA THR A 181 -0.89 -28.71 -23.80
C THR A 181 0.00 -27.48 -23.67
N LYS A 182 1.09 -27.38 -24.43
CA LYS A 182 1.96 -26.19 -24.37
C LYS A 182 1.24 -24.98 -24.96
N GLU A 183 0.47 -25.20 -26.01
CA GLU A 183 -0.28 -24.19 -26.74
C GLU A 183 -1.40 -23.62 -25.85
N GLU A 184 -2.21 -24.51 -25.26
CA GLU A 184 -3.28 -24.12 -24.31
C GLU A 184 -2.72 -23.37 -23.09
N ALA A 185 -1.58 -23.81 -22.56
CA ALA A 185 -0.92 -23.15 -21.43
C ALA A 185 -0.53 -21.71 -21.79
N ASN A 186 0.07 -21.50 -22.96
CA ASN A 186 0.51 -20.17 -23.39
C ASN A 186 -0.67 -19.24 -23.68
N GLU A 187 -1.71 -19.71 -24.36
CA GLU A 187 -2.94 -18.94 -24.60
C GLU A 187 -3.62 -18.54 -23.30
N TYR A 188 -3.74 -19.48 -22.35
CA TYR A 188 -4.36 -19.21 -21.06
C TYR A 188 -3.54 -18.21 -20.22
N LEU A 189 -2.19 -18.32 -20.25
CA LEU A 189 -1.31 -17.36 -19.59
C LEU A 189 -1.43 -15.96 -20.18
N ASP A 190 -1.45 -15.82 -21.51
CA ASP A 190 -1.62 -14.53 -22.18
C ASP A 190 -2.93 -13.85 -21.77
N TYR A 191 -4.04 -14.58 -21.85
CA TYR A 191 -5.35 -14.10 -21.41
C TYR A 191 -5.34 -13.65 -19.93
N PHE A 192 -4.79 -14.49 -19.04
CA PHE A 192 -4.81 -14.23 -17.62
C PHE A 192 -3.96 -13.01 -17.25
N ILE A 193 -2.76 -12.89 -17.84
CA ILE A 193 -1.83 -11.79 -17.59
C ILE A 193 -2.46 -10.46 -18.00
N GLU A 194 -3.12 -10.41 -19.17
CA GLU A 194 -3.82 -9.21 -19.62
C GLU A 194 -4.88 -8.77 -18.59
N LYS A 195 -5.68 -9.71 -18.08
CA LYS A 195 -6.71 -9.44 -17.07
C LYS A 195 -6.11 -8.99 -15.73
N ASP A 196 -5.08 -9.67 -15.21
CA ASP A 196 -4.45 -9.31 -13.94
C ASP A 196 -3.81 -7.90 -14.02
N ILE A 197 -3.25 -7.52 -15.18
CA ILE A 197 -2.68 -6.18 -15.40
C ILE A 197 -3.79 -5.13 -15.51
N GLN A 198 -4.90 -5.42 -16.19
CA GLN A 198 -6.07 -4.52 -16.24
C GLN A 198 -6.64 -4.26 -14.82
N VAL A 199 -6.76 -5.30 -14.00
CA VAL A 199 -7.21 -5.16 -12.60
C VAL A 199 -6.23 -4.31 -11.80
N LEU A 200 -4.92 -4.52 -11.95
CA LEU A 200 -3.89 -3.70 -11.31
C LEU A 200 -3.99 -2.22 -11.73
N GLY A 201 -4.25 -1.96 -13.01
CA GLY A 201 -4.46 -0.60 -13.53
C GLY A 201 -5.67 0.09 -12.91
N LYS A 202 -6.81 -0.60 -12.83
CA LYS A 202 -8.03 -0.10 -12.18
C LYS A 202 -7.80 0.22 -10.71
N PHE A 203 -7.17 -0.70 -9.98
CA PHE A 203 -6.84 -0.51 -8.56
C PHE A 203 -5.94 0.71 -8.34
N ARG A 204 -4.95 0.95 -9.20
CA ARG A 204 -4.09 2.14 -9.12
C ARG A 204 -4.85 3.44 -9.39
N ASN A 205 -5.77 3.43 -10.35
CA ASN A 205 -6.59 4.61 -10.65
C ASN A 205 -7.52 4.95 -9.49
N GLN A 206 -8.11 3.93 -8.86
CA GLN A 206 -8.91 4.09 -7.66
C GLN A 206 -8.08 4.70 -6.52
N LEU A 207 -6.92 4.11 -6.20
CA LEU A 207 -6.03 4.67 -5.17
C LEU A 207 -5.60 6.11 -5.46
N LYS A 208 -5.40 6.46 -6.74
CA LYS A 208 -5.08 7.83 -7.15
C LYS A 208 -6.25 8.78 -6.86
N SER A 209 -7.49 8.37 -7.14
CA SER A 209 -8.69 9.15 -6.83
C SER A 209 -8.82 9.36 -5.32
N GLU A 210 -8.71 8.28 -4.54
CA GLU A 210 -8.80 8.33 -3.08
C GLU A 210 -7.74 9.26 -2.46
N LEU A 211 -6.51 9.24 -2.98
CA LEU A 211 -5.45 10.14 -2.52
C LEU A 211 -5.72 11.61 -2.88
N LEU A 212 -6.30 11.89 -4.04
CA LEU A 212 -6.68 13.25 -4.43
C LEU A 212 -7.80 13.77 -3.53
N GLU A 213 -8.84 12.97 -3.32
CA GLU A 213 -9.95 13.30 -2.41
C GLU A 213 -9.46 13.55 -0.97
N GLN A 214 -8.55 12.71 -0.47
CA GLN A 214 -7.92 12.93 0.84
C GLN A 214 -7.08 14.20 0.88
N SER A 215 -6.31 14.49 -0.17
CA SER A 215 -5.52 15.73 -0.26
C SER A 215 -6.42 16.97 -0.27
N GLU A 216 -7.53 16.94 -1.00
CA GLU A 216 -8.53 18.01 -1.00
C GLU A 216 -9.14 18.19 0.39
N ALA A 217 -9.54 17.09 1.03
CA ALA A 217 -10.06 17.12 2.40
C ALA A 217 -9.04 17.72 3.40
N ILE A 218 -7.75 17.37 3.27
CA ILE A 218 -6.68 17.95 4.11
C ILE A 218 -6.54 19.46 3.85
N GLN A 219 -6.52 19.89 2.58
CA GLN A 219 -6.46 21.31 2.23
C GLN A 219 -7.69 22.09 2.70
N MET A 220 -8.86 21.46 2.72
CA MET A 220 -10.07 22.07 3.26
C MET A 220 -10.02 22.15 4.79
N ALA A 221 -9.49 21.12 5.46
CA ALA A 221 -9.31 21.10 6.90
C ALA A 221 -8.36 22.20 7.40
N THR A 222 -7.30 22.54 6.65
CA THR A 222 -6.41 23.65 7.02
C THR A 222 -7.07 25.02 6.91
N LYS A 223 -8.21 25.13 6.22
CA LYS A 223 -9.00 26.37 6.12
C LYS A 223 -10.06 26.50 7.21
N ILE A 224 -10.30 25.47 8.03
CA ILE A 224 -11.26 25.56 9.15
C ILE A 224 -10.83 26.72 10.05
N ILE A 225 -11.80 27.56 10.40
CA ILE A 225 -11.57 28.72 11.25
C ILE A 225 -11.45 28.24 12.70
N ASN A 226 -10.23 28.30 13.24
CA ASN A 226 -9.99 27.93 14.64
C ASN A 226 -10.01 29.17 15.57
N GLN A 227 -9.85 30.36 14.98
CA GLN A 227 -9.93 31.63 15.68
C GLN A 227 -10.23 32.77 14.72
N GLY A 228 -11.07 33.73 15.14
CA GLY A 228 -11.29 34.99 14.43
C GLY A 228 -12.75 35.33 14.18
N PHE A 229 -12.96 36.43 13.45
CA PHE A 229 -14.29 36.96 13.14
C PHE A 229 -14.98 36.16 12.05
N VAL A 230 -16.24 35.77 12.30
CA VAL A 230 -17.05 34.94 11.40
C VAL A 230 -18.10 35.78 10.66
N GLY A 231 -18.85 36.62 11.38
CA GLY A 231 -19.98 37.33 10.81
C GLY A 231 -20.77 38.13 11.84
N LYS A 232 -21.93 38.67 11.43
CA LYS A 232 -22.83 39.41 12.33
C LYS A 232 -24.23 38.83 12.33
N ILE A 233 -24.90 38.90 13.46
CA ILE A 233 -26.31 38.49 13.56
C ILE A 233 -27.17 39.45 12.73
N ALA A 234 -27.90 38.90 11.76
CA ALA A 234 -28.81 39.61 10.87
C ALA A 234 -30.28 39.47 11.29
N ASN A 235 -30.67 38.31 11.84
CA ASN A 235 -32.02 38.06 12.35
C ASN A 235 -31.99 37.06 13.53
N ILE A 236 -32.99 37.12 14.40
CA ILE A 236 -33.13 36.27 15.59
C ILE A 236 -34.55 35.73 15.64
N GLU A 237 -34.70 34.40 15.61
CA GLU A 237 -35.98 33.71 15.75
C GLU A 237 -35.86 32.65 16.86
N ASN A 238 -36.41 32.96 18.05
CA ASN A 238 -36.24 32.15 19.26
C ASN A 238 -34.76 31.88 19.58
N ASN A 239 -34.31 30.63 19.46
CA ASN A 239 -32.94 30.19 19.67
C ASN A 239 -32.13 30.08 18.37
N MET A 240 -32.73 30.36 17.21
CA MET A 240 -32.08 30.33 15.90
C MET A 240 -31.62 31.74 15.51
N LEU A 241 -30.34 31.84 15.16
CA LEU A 241 -29.68 33.07 14.74
C LEU A 241 -29.35 32.98 13.26
N GLU A 242 -29.87 33.90 12.45
CA GLU A 242 -29.36 34.10 11.09
C GLU A 242 -28.12 34.99 11.16
N VAL A 243 -26.97 34.43 10.83
CA VAL A 243 -25.69 35.12 10.87
C VAL A 243 -25.24 35.39 9.43
N GLN A 244 -25.10 36.66 9.08
CA GLN A 244 -24.47 37.03 7.83
C GLN A 244 -22.97 36.82 7.94
N LEU A 245 -22.45 35.86 7.17
CA LEU A 245 -21.03 35.56 7.11
C LEU A 245 -20.28 36.75 6.53
N ASN A 246 -19.05 36.96 6.96
CA ASN A 246 -18.19 37.97 6.35
C ASN A 246 -17.71 37.50 4.95
N LYS A 247 -17.07 38.41 4.20
CA LYS A 247 -16.64 38.14 2.81
C LYS A 247 -15.49 37.13 2.68
N ASN A 248 -14.87 36.74 3.78
CA ASN A 248 -13.73 35.82 3.83
C ASN A 248 -14.07 34.48 4.48
N VAL A 249 -15.37 34.23 4.73
CA VAL A 249 -15.85 33.03 5.43
C VAL A 249 -16.94 32.35 4.60
N GLN A 250 -16.87 31.03 4.50
CA GLN A 250 -17.80 30.17 3.78
C GLN A 250 -18.13 28.94 4.62
N GLY A 251 -19.28 28.34 4.35
CA GLY A 251 -19.81 27.19 5.10
C GLY A 251 -19.90 25.93 4.25
N PHE A 252 -19.42 24.81 4.78
CA PHE A 252 -19.45 23.49 4.14
C PHE A 252 -20.24 22.48 4.98
N ASP A 253 -20.70 21.40 4.36
CA ASP A 253 -21.15 20.20 5.08
C ASP A 253 -19.97 19.30 5.49
N HIS A 254 -20.27 18.18 6.17
CA HIS A 254 -19.26 17.18 6.56
C HIS A 254 -18.57 16.47 5.38
N ASN A 255 -19.08 16.62 4.15
CA ASN A 255 -18.51 16.07 2.92
C ASN A 255 -17.81 17.16 2.08
N TRP A 256 -17.50 18.32 2.67
CA TRP A 256 -16.88 19.46 1.98
C TRP A 256 -17.69 20.04 0.82
N LYS A 257 -19.01 19.81 0.80
CA LYS A 257 -19.90 20.47 -0.16
C LYS A 257 -20.23 21.86 0.33
N LEU A 258 -20.01 22.86 -0.51
CA LEU A 258 -20.32 24.26 -0.20
C LEU A 258 -21.83 24.43 0.02
N LEU A 259 -22.21 24.89 1.21
CA LEU A 259 -23.59 25.18 1.61
C LEU A 259 -23.88 26.68 1.67
N VAL A 260 -22.90 27.49 2.10
CA VAL A 260 -23.07 28.93 2.31
C VAL A 260 -21.88 29.68 1.72
N LYS A 261 -22.12 30.60 0.78
CA LYS A 261 -21.06 31.40 0.16
C LYS A 261 -20.66 32.59 1.05
N PRO A 262 -19.50 33.22 0.79
CA PRO A 262 -19.13 34.43 1.51
C PRO A 262 -20.15 35.55 1.39
N GLY A 263 -20.48 36.19 2.51
CA GLY A 263 -21.51 37.23 2.57
C GLY A 263 -22.95 36.73 2.67
N GLU A 264 -23.21 35.42 2.50
CA GLU A 264 -24.54 34.83 2.66
C GLU A 264 -24.86 34.56 4.14
N LYS A 265 -26.12 34.20 4.39
CA LYS A 265 -26.62 33.92 5.73
C LYS A 265 -26.44 32.44 6.07
N ALA A 266 -25.92 32.18 7.26
CA ALA A 266 -25.85 30.86 7.88
C ALA A 266 -26.71 30.81 9.14
N PHE A 267 -27.28 29.64 9.43
CA PHE A 267 -28.04 29.42 10.67
C PHE A 267 -27.12 28.91 11.77
N MET A 268 -27.23 29.53 12.95
CA MET A 268 -26.55 29.14 14.18
C MET A 268 -27.58 29.04 15.30
N PHE A 269 -27.29 28.25 16.32
CA PHE A 269 -28.21 28.00 17.43
C PHE A 269 -27.59 28.42 18.74
N ALA A 270 -28.34 29.17 19.53
CA ALA A 270 -28.01 29.58 20.87
C ALA A 270 -28.71 28.67 21.90
N PRO A 271 -28.15 28.48 23.11
CA PRO A 271 -28.87 27.99 24.28
C PRO A 271 -30.17 28.80 24.59
N GLU A 272 -31.02 28.30 25.49
CA GLU A 272 -32.24 29.03 25.89
C GLU A 272 -31.93 30.22 26.82
N ASN A 273 -32.73 31.29 26.73
CA ASN A 273 -32.67 32.50 27.58
C ASN A 273 -31.34 33.28 27.56
N ILE A 274 -30.97 33.84 26.40
CA ILE A 274 -29.71 34.56 26.25
C ILE A 274 -29.90 35.98 25.71
N ASP A 275 -29.13 36.94 26.25
CA ASP A 275 -29.06 38.33 25.78
C ASP A 275 -28.18 38.44 24.52
N VAL A 276 -28.76 38.17 23.35
CA VAL A 276 -28.15 38.36 22.03
C VAL A 276 -28.95 39.38 21.21
N LYS A 277 -28.25 40.28 20.51
CA LYS A 277 -28.86 41.37 19.75
C LYS A 277 -28.48 41.33 18.28
N ILE A 278 -29.38 41.84 17.44
CA ILE A 278 -29.12 42.02 16.01
C ILE A 278 -27.91 42.96 15.86
N GLY A 279 -26.95 42.55 15.03
CA GLY A 279 -25.69 43.27 14.81
C GLY A 279 -24.51 42.78 15.65
N ASP A 280 -24.75 41.92 16.65
CA ASP A 280 -23.67 41.33 17.44
C ASP A 280 -22.72 40.50 16.57
N LYS A 281 -21.45 40.55 16.93
CA LYS A 281 -20.38 39.88 16.18
C LYS A 281 -20.22 38.45 16.68
N ILE A 282 -20.16 37.54 15.72
CA ILE A 282 -19.83 36.13 15.96
C ILE A 282 -18.36 35.92 15.67
N VAL A 283 -17.68 35.25 16.60
CA VAL A 283 -16.26 34.92 16.54
C VAL A 283 -16.08 33.44 16.88
N ILE A 284 -14.99 32.85 16.41
CA ILE A 284 -14.49 31.59 16.95
C ILE A 284 -13.29 31.94 17.82
N GLN A 285 -13.25 31.40 19.04
CA GLN A 285 -12.15 31.56 19.98
C GLN A 285 -11.85 30.20 20.58
N ASN A 286 -10.60 29.72 20.45
CA ASN A 286 -10.18 28.40 20.91
C ASN A 286 -11.14 27.29 20.43
N GLU A 287 -11.42 27.27 19.12
CA GLU A 287 -12.35 26.30 18.49
C GLU A 287 -13.81 26.37 18.97
N THR A 288 -14.16 27.36 19.78
CA THR A 288 -15.52 27.58 20.28
C THR A 288 -16.17 28.73 19.54
N LEU A 289 -17.29 28.46 18.88
CA LEU A 289 -18.11 29.49 18.23
C LEU A 289 -18.90 30.25 19.30
N CYS A 290 -18.73 31.56 19.37
CA CYS A 290 -19.41 32.38 20.37
C CYS A 290 -19.71 33.81 19.89
N VAL A 291 -20.56 34.49 20.64
CA VAL A 291 -20.84 35.92 20.47
C VAL A 291 -19.75 36.72 21.22
N GLU A 292 -19.08 37.65 20.52
CA GLU A 292 -17.86 38.34 21.01
C GLU A 292 -18.08 39.13 22.31
N GLN A 293 -19.27 39.71 22.52
CA GLN A 293 -19.53 40.61 23.66
C GLN A 293 -19.78 39.88 24.98
N ASN A 294 -20.43 38.73 24.94
CA ASN A 294 -20.94 38.03 26.13
C ASN A 294 -20.44 36.57 26.21
N ASN A 295 -19.58 36.13 25.28
CA ASN A 295 -19.02 34.78 25.19
C ASN A 295 -20.06 33.67 25.18
N VAL A 296 -21.26 33.96 24.70
CA VAL A 296 -22.32 32.97 24.57
C VAL A 296 -21.94 31.98 23.50
N GLN A 297 -21.82 30.71 23.87
CA GLN A 297 -21.47 29.64 22.96
C GLN A 297 -22.65 29.32 22.03
N LEU A 298 -22.35 29.19 20.74
CA LEU A 298 -23.29 28.84 19.70
C LEU A 298 -22.92 27.48 19.10
N SER A 299 -23.89 26.82 18.49
CA SER A 299 -23.68 25.63 17.67
C SER A 299 -24.12 25.89 16.24
N CYS A 300 -23.53 25.17 15.29
CA CYS A 300 -23.95 25.18 13.89
C CYS A 300 -23.67 23.81 13.25
N ASN A 301 -24.42 23.48 12.20
CA ASN A 301 -24.31 22.20 11.49
C ASN A 301 -23.46 22.33 10.21
N ILE A 302 -22.62 23.36 10.13
CA ILE A 302 -21.75 23.64 8.99
C ILE A 302 -20.31 23.82 9.48
N ILE A 303 -19.36 23.43 8.65
CA ILE A 303 -17.93 23.69 8.87
C ILE A 303 -17.62 25.07 8.30
N LEU A 304 -17.21 26.00 9.17
CA LEU A 304 -16.84 27.35 8.77
C LEU A 304 -15.36 27.38 8.37
N CYS A 305 -15.10 27.78 7.14
CA CYS A 305 -13.75 27.87 6.59
C CYS A 305 -13.44 29.28 6.07
N HIS A 306 -12.16 29.64 6.13
CA HIS A 306 -11.62 30.76 5.36
C HIS A 306 -11.65 30.46 3.85
N LEU A 307 -11.60 31.52 3.03
CA LEU A 307 -11.40 31.42 1.58
C LEU A 307 -10.03 30.82 1.23
#